data_AF-A0A845QH04-F1
#
_entry.id   AF-A0A845QH04-F1
#
_cell.length_a   1.000
_cell.length_b   1.000
_cell.length_c   1.000
_cell.angle_alpha   90.00
_cell.angle_beta   90.00
_cell.angle_gamma   90.00
#
_symmetry.space_group_name_H-M   'P 1'
#
loop_
_entity.id
_entity.type
_entity.pdbx_description
1 polymer ?
#
loop_
_entity_poly.entity_id
_entity_poly.type
_entity_poly.pdbx_seq_one_letter_code
_entity_poly.pdbx_strand_id
1 'polypeptide(L)'
;MKVNVQDYKKSIYEIGLDKDSEAVIWDFYVTKAICKSASQKRSASDYGLSKLPYEEMLEVAGVAADNAVILLADTMKETLKKLDLETEAGSGKNKHPIEIETEECRFAIITPYRIADDKAPEAKCGKAESLLTHIRNALAHGNTYFFDDGKVMLEDKDSQGKITARIIVKKETLFDWIRLIDFEERYYHIYRR
;
A
#
# COMPACT_ATOMS: atom_id res chain seq x y z
N MET A 1 -2.22 11.15 17.01
CA MET A 1 -3.37 10.50 17.65
C MET A 1 -3.12 9.01 17.65
N LYS A 2 -3.29 8.34 18.79
CA LYS A 2 -3.21 6.89 18.89
C LYS A 2 -4.58 6.27 18.72
N VAL A 3 -4.68 5.19 17.94
CA VAL A 3 -5.95 4.53 17.64
C VAL A 3 -5.83 3.02 17.66
N ASN A 4 -6.89 2.35 18.10
CA ASN A 4 -7.10 0.94 17.79
C ASN A 4 -7.60 0.82 16.35
N VAL A 5 -6.74 0.30 15.47
CA VAL A 5 -6.98 0.22 14.03
C VAL A 5 -8.23 -0.58 13.67
N GLN A 6 -8.60 -1.58 14.45
CA GLN A 6 -9.76 -2.43 14.13
C GLN A 6 -11.09 -1.66 14.13
N ASP A 7 -11.17 -0.56 14.89
CA ASP A 7 -12.35 0.30 14.95
C ASP A 7 -12.57 1.10 13.64
N TYR A 8 -11.55 1.15 12.78
CA TYR A 8 -11.54 1.91 11.54
C TYR A 8 -11.62 1.03 10.29
N LYS A 9 -11.85 -0.29 10.46
CA LYS A 9 -11.98 -1.22 9.33
C LYS A 9 -13.20 -0.87 8.48
N LYS A 10 -12.95 -0.40 7.26
CA LYS A 10 -13.98 0.02 6.29
C LYS A 10 -13.47 -0.30 4.88
N SER A 11 -14.35 -0.73 4.00
CA SER A 11 -14.08 -0.82 2.57
C SER A 11 -14.14 0.57 1.93
N ILE A 12 -13.59 0.68 0.72
CA ILE A 12 -13.64 1.94 -0.05
C ILE A 12 -15.06 2.41 -0.37
N TYR A 13 -16.02 1.49 -0.42
CA TYR A 13 -17.44 1.78 -0.70
C TYR A 13 -18.20 2.32 0.52
N GLU A 14 -17.57 2.30 1.71
CA GLU A 14 -18.19 2.70 2.97
C GLU A 14 -17.73 4.08 3.46
N ILE A 15 -16.80 4.73 2.73
CA ILE A 15 -16.17 5.99 3.15
C ILE A 15 -16.76 7.25 2.51
N GLY A 16 -17.89 7.10 1.80
CA GLY A 16 -18.62 8.24 1.24
C GLY A 16 -17.92 8.93 0.07
N LEU A 17 -17.11 8.20 -0.70
CA LEU A 17 -16.64 8.67 -2.01
C LEU A 17 -17.81 8.71 -3.01
N ASP A 18 -17.71 9.55 -4.03
CA ASP A 18 -18.63 9.42 -5.17
C ASP A 18 -18.27 8.18 -6.01
N LYS A 19 -19.27 7.68 -6.73
CA LYS A 19 -19.15 6.44 -7.52
C LYS A 19 -18.04 6.50 -8.56
N ASP A 20 -17.77 7.67 -9.13
CA ASP A 20 -16.73 7.83 -10.13
C ASP A 20 -15.35 7.67 -9.47
N SER A 21 -15.15 8.30 -8.32
CA SER A 21 -13.94 8.17 -7.50
C SER A 21 -13.70 6.73 -7.03
N GLU A 22 -14.75 6.03 -6.58
CA GLU A 22 -14.69 4.61 -6.21
C GLU A 22 -14.28 3.75 -7.41
N ALA A 23 -14.92 3.98 -8.56
CA ALA A 23 -14.63 3.24 -9.79
C ALA A 23 -13.20 3.46 -10.28
N VAL A 24 -12.68 4.68 -10.19
CA VAL A 24 -11.29 5.01 -10.55
C VAL A 24 -10.28 4.26 -9.66
N ILE A 25 -10.46 4.31 -8.33
CA ILE A 25 -9.55 3.60 -7.42
C ILE A 25 -9.63 2.09 -7.67
N TRP A 26 -10.84 1.54 -7.79
CA TRP A 26 -11.01 0.11 -8.00
C TRP A 26 -10.44 -0.36 -9.35
N ASP A 27 -10.70 0.38 -10.43
CA ASP A 27 -10.16 0.04 -11.74
C ASP A 27 -8.65 0.11 -11.74
N PHE A 28 -8.04 1.19 -11.25
CA PHE A 28 -6.58 1.33 -11.25
C PHE A 28 -5.87 0.34 -10.33
N TYR A 29 -6.29 0.23 -9.07
CA TYR A 29 -5.55 -0.55 -8.07
C TYR A 29 -5.95 -2.02 -8.02
N VAL A 30 -7.11 -2.42 -8.56
CA VAL A 30 -7.58 -3.81 -8.46
C VAL A 30 -7.73 -4.45 -9.83
N THR A 31 -8.55 -3.88 -10.72
CA THR A 31 -8.89 -4.50 -12.01
C THR A 31 -7.73 -4.45 -13.00
N LYS A 32 -7.14 -3.26 -13.17
CA LYS A 32 -6.07 -2.90 -14.10
C LYS A 32 -4.72 -2.70 -13.40
N ALA A 33 -4.58 -3.27 -12.21
CA ALA A 33 -3.42 -3.08 -11.36
C ALA A 33 -2.11 -3.39 -12.07
N ILE A 34 -1.07 -2.62 -11.73
CA ILE A 34 0.30 -2.83 -12.19
C ILE A 34 0.93 -3.93 -11.33
N CYS A 35 0.40 -5.15 -11.47
CA CYS A 35 0.88 -6.33 -10.78
C CYS A 35 0.64 -7.59 -11.63
N LYS A 36 1.45 -8.63 -11.42
CA LYS A 36 1.36 -9.87 -12.21
C LYS A 36 0.08 -10.66 -11.97
N SER A 37 -0.57 -10.48 -10.82
CA SER A 37 -1.78 -11.21 -10.42
C SER A 37 -3.09 -10.59 -10.90
N ALA A 38 -3.06 -9.39 -11.50
CA ALA A 38 -4.26 -8.77 -12.06
C ALA A 38 -4.66 -9.42 -13.39
N SER A 39 -5.94 -9.73 -13.54
CA SER A 39 -6.49 -10.37 -14.74
C SER A 39 -6.41 -9.47 -15.98
N GLN A 40 -6.54 -8.17 -15.78
CA GLN A 40 -6.47 -7.15 -16.83
C GLN A 40 -5.29 -6.19 -16.60
N LYS A 41 -4.15 -6.74 -16.14
CA LYS A 41 -2.96 -5.97 -15.75
C LYS A 41 -2.56 -4.92 -16.78
N ARG A 42 -2.08 -3.77 -16.27
CA ARG A 42 -1.33 -2.78 -17.04
C ARG A 42 0.12 -2.75 -16.57
N SER A 43 0.96 -2.08 -17.33
CA SER A 43 2.38 -1.89 -17.13
C SER A 43 2.70 -0.39 -17.22
N ALA A 44 3.92 0.01 -16.82
CA ALA A 44 4.37 1.39 -16.97
C ALA A 44 4.22 1.90 -18.42
N SER A 45 4.52 1.05 -19.41
CA SER A 45 4.44 1.42 -20.83
C SER A 45 3.02 1.69 -21.32
N ASP A 46 1.99 1.07 -20.71
CA ASP A 46 0.59 1.35 -21.08
C ASP A 46 0.21 2.81 -20.76
N TYR A 47 0.85 3.37 -19.72
CA TYR A 47 0.74 4.77 -19.32
C TYR A 47 1.77 5.70 -19.98
N GLY A 48 2.52 5.21 -20.98
CA GLY A 48 3.57 6.00 -21.66
C GLY A 48 4.87 6.17 -20.86
N LEU A 49 5.04 5.44 -19.75
CA LEU A 49 6.22 5.52 -18.89
C LEU A 49 7.24 4.43 -19.23
N SER A 50 8.53 4.79 -19.18
CA SER A 50 9.63 3.81 -19.26
C SER A 50 9.83 3.03 -17.95
N LYS A 51 9.56 3.67 -16.82
CA LYS A 51 9.59 3.11 -15.47
C LYS A 51 8.59 3.84 -14.57
N LEU A 52 8.15 3.18 -13.50
CA LEU A 52 7.32 3.83 -12.49
C LEU A 52 8.13 4.87 -11.68
N PRO A 53 7.57 6.07 -11.43
CA PRO A 53 8.25 7.17 -10.75
C PRO A 53 8.20 7.01 -9.22
N TYR A 54 8.94 6.03 -8.69
CA TYR A 54 8.85 5.65 -7.28
C TYR A 54 9.23 6.77 -6.31
N GLU A 55 10.26 7.55 -6.60
CA GLU A 55 10.72 8.59 -5.67
C GLU A 55 9.71 9.75 -5.63
N GLU A 56 9.15 10.11 -6.78
CA GLU A 56 8.08 11.09 -6.90
C GLU A 56 6.79 10.61 -6.21
N MET A 57 6.51 9.29 -6.24
CA MET A 57 5.42 8.70 -5.46
C MET A 57 5.60 8.93 -3.95
N LEU A 58 6.82 8.79 -3.41
CA LEU A 58 7.08 9.07 -2.00
C LEU A 58 6.91 10.55 -1.65
N GLU A 59 7.41 11.42 -2.53
CA GLU A 59 7.32 12.87 -2.37
C GLU A 59 5.86 13.34 -2.30
N VAL A 60 5.02 12.95 -3.26
CA VAL A 60 3.60 13.34 -3.25
C VAL A 60 2.82 12.72 -2.10
N ALA A 61 3.25 11.55 -1.61
CA ALA A 61 2.66 10.92 -0.44
C ALA A 61 3.07 11.60 0.88
N GLY A 62 4.10 12.44 0.87
CA GLY A 62 4.69 13.01 2.07
C GLY A 62 5.30 11.95 2.99
N VAL A 63 5.83 10.86 2.42
CA VAL A 63 6.50 9.79 3.17
C VAL A 63 7.99 10.10 3.21
N ALA A 64 8.53 10.32 4.41
CA ALA A 64 9.97 10.49 4.59
C ALA A 64 10.73 9.21 4.23
N ALA A 65 11.97 9.34 3.74
CA ALA A 65 12.74 8.21 3.24
C ALA A 65 13.00 7.11 4.30
N ASP A 66 13.15 7.50 5.57
CA ASP A 66 13.29 6.60 6.72
C ASP A 66 11.97 5.94 7.14
N ASN A 67 10.84 6.51 6.72
CA ASN A 67 9.49 5.99 6.91
C ASN A 67 9.01 5.10 5.73
N ALA A 68 9.83 4.89 4.70
CA ALA A 68 9.55 4.03 3.54
C ALA A 68 10.47 2.79 3.51
N VAL A 69 10.05 1.69 4.13
CA VAL A 69 10.88 0.49 4.25
C VAL A 69 10.41 -0.64 3.32
N ILE A 70 11.31 -1.08 2.42
CA ILE A 70 11.10 -2.24 1.54
C ILE A 70 12.12 -3.32 1.90
N LEU A 71 11.64 -4.51 2.26
CA LEU A 71 12.46 -5.60 2.77
C LEU A 71 12.59 -6.74 1.77
N LEU A 72 13.81 -7.26 1.64
CA LEU A 72 14.12 -8.56 1.03
C LEU A 72 14.20 -9.62 2.13
N ALA A 73 13.09 -9.85 2.81
CA ALA A 73 13.01 -10.72 3.98
C ALA A 73 11.69 -11.48 4.03
N ASP A 74 11.66 -12.59 4.75
CA ASP A 74 10.42 -13.35 4.92
C ASP A 74 9.49 -12.73 5.97
N THR A 75 10.01 -12.03 6.99
CA THR A 75 9.25 -11.46 8.11
C THR A 75 9.57 -9.97 8.30
N MET A 76 8.66 -9.22 8.94
CA MET A 76 8.84 -7.77 9.17
C MET A 76 8.50 -7.31 10.60
N LYS A 77 8.46 -8.21 11.59
CA LYS A 77 7.97 -7.89 12.94
C LYS A 77 8.72 -6.71 13.59
N GLU A 78 10.06 -6.76 13.60
CA GLU A 78 10.88 -5.70 14.20
C GLU A 78 10.74 -4.37 13.44
N THR A 79 10.59 -4.43 12.11
CA THR A 79 10.34 -3.24 11.28
C THR A 79 8.99 -2.61 11.60
N LEU A 80 7.93 -3.42 11.75
CA LEU A 80 6.62 -2.94 12.13
C LEU A 80 6.67 -2.25 13.49
N LYS A 81 7.35 -2.84 14.48
CA LYS A 81 7.53 -2.21 15.80
C LYS A 81 8.31 -0.90 15.72
N LYS A 82 9.41 -0.86 14.95
CA LYS A 82 10.24 0.34 14.77
C LYS A 82 9.46 1.51 14.14
N LEU A 83 8.58 1.21 13.19
CA LEU A 83 7.76 2.20 12.50
C LEU A 83 6.41 2.44 13.20
N ASP A 84 6.19 1.94 14.41
CA ASP A 84 4.88 2.03 15.08
C ASP A 84 3.71 1.54 14.20
N LEU A 85 3.92 0.43 13.49
CA LEU A 85 2.96 -0.25 12.62
C LEU A 85 2.58 -1.62 13.18
N GLU A 86 2.87 -1.94 14.44
CA GLU A 86 2.40 -3.17 15.12
C GLU A 86 1.04 -2.88 15.78
N THR A 87 0.00 -3.68 15.51
CA THR A 87 -1.37 -3.43 16.06
C THR A 87 -1.84 -4.54 16.97
N GLU A 88 -1.01 -5.56 17.19
CA GLU A 88 -1.29 -6.64 18.12
C GLU A 88 -0.03 -6.91 18.95
N ALA A 89 -0.18 -6.99 20.26
CA ALA A 89 0.87 -7.44 21.16
C ALA A 89 0.53 -8.81 21.76
N GLY A 90 1.57 -9.50 22.26
CA GLY A 90 1.44 -10.84 22.84
C GLY A 90 1.55 -11.98 21.81
N SER A 91 1.34 -13.21 22.28
CA SER A 91 1.46 -14.43 21.46
C SER A 91 0.36 -15.43 21.79
N GLY A 92 -0.04 -16.22 20.78
CA GLY A 92 -1.08 -17.24 20.91
C GLY A 92 -2.39 -16.66 21.44
N LYS A 93 -2.89 -17.22 22.54
CA LYS A 93 -4.16 -16.82 23.18
C LYS A 93 -4.08 -15.46 23.89
N ASN A 94 -2.88 -14.90 24.09
CA ASN A 94 -2.68 -13.63 24.78
C ASN A 94 -2.55 -12.45 23.80
N LYS A 95 -2.88 -12.67 22.51
CA LYS A 95 -2.93 -11.60 21.53
C LYS A 95 -4.00 -10.59 21.91
N HIS A 96 -3.62 -9.32 21.98
CA HIS A 96 -4.53 -8.22 22.23
C HIS A 96 -4.20 -7.05 21.30
N PRO A 97 -5.20 -6.26 20.86
CA PRO A 97 -4.98 -5.06 20.08
C PRO A 97 -4.09 -4.07 20.84
N ILE A 98 -3.25 -3.35 20.10
CA ILE A 98 -2.53 -2.18 20.59
C ILE A 98 -2.77 -0.99 19.67
N GLU A 99 -2.64 0.20 20.23
CA GLU A 99 -2.85 1.45 19.49
C GLU A 99 -1.58 1.88 18.75
N ILE A 100 -1.76 2.48 17.58
CA ILE A 100 -0.69 3.07 16.78
C ILE A 100 -0.96 4.54 16.47
N GLU A 101 0.08 5.30 16.18
CA GLU A 101 -0.03 6.69 15.72
C GLU A 101 -0.40 6.76 14.24
N THR A 102 -1.36 7.60 13.85
CA THR A 102 -1.73 7.74 12.43
C THR A 102 -1.16 8.98 11.77
N GLU A 103 -0.54 9.90 12.52
CA GLU A 103 -0.21 11.24 12.00
C GLU A 103 0.79 11.24 10.85
N GLU A 104 1.76 10.32 10.86
CA GLU A 104 2.80 10.23 9.85
C GLU A 104 2.47 9.20 8.77
N CYS A 105 2.71 9.58 7.51
CA CYS A 105 2.65 8.67 6.38
C CYS A 105 3.94 7.82 6.36
N ARG A 106 3.76 6.50 6.30
CA ARG A 106 4.85 5.53 6.41
C ARG A 106 4.41 4.15 5.96
N PHE A 107 5.37 3.32 5.57
CA PHE A 107 5.07 1.93 5.24
C PHE A 107 6.25 0.99 5.47
N ALA A 108 5.90 -0.26 5.72
CA ALA A 108 6.78 -1.39 5.60
C ALA A 108 6.17 -2.40 4.62
N ILE A 109 6.94 -2.85 3.64
CA ILE A 109 6.55 -3.89 2.68
C ILE A 109 7.64 -4.95 2.51
N ILE A 110 7.24 -6.20 2.30
CA ILE A 110 8.12 -7.29 1.88
C ILE A 110 8.02 -7.46 0.37
N THR A 111 9.11 -7.23 -0.34
CA THR A 111 9.15 -7.43 -1.78
C THR A 111 9.63 -8.84 -2.13
N PRO A 112 9.04 -9.52 -3.13
CA PRO A 112 9.54 -10.81 -3.59
C PRO A 112 11.02 -10.72 -4.00
N TYR A 113 11.84 -11.65 -3.51
CA TYR A 113 13.28 -11.67 -3.77
C TYR A 113 13.78 -13.05 -4.20
N ARG A 114 15.01 -13.10 -4.69
CA ARG A 114 15.79 -14.32 -4.91
C ARG A 114 17.13 -14.23 -4.17
N ILE A 115 17.63 -15.37 -3.76
CA ILE A 115 19.02 -15.56 -3.32
C ILE A 115 19.61 -16.60 -4.28
N ALA A 116 20.82 -16.35 -4.78
CA ALA A 116 21.52 -17.25 -5.67
C ALA A 116 22.98 -17.38 -5.19
N ASP A 117 23.36 -18.61 -4.85
CA ASP A 117 24.69 -18.97 -4.35
C ASP A 117 25.17 -18.04 -3.20
N ASP A 118 26.29 -17.37 -3.41
CA ASP A 118 26.96 -16.46 -2.48
C ASP A 118 26.52 -14.99 -2.61
N LYS A 119 25.51 -14.72 -3.44
CA LYS A 119 25.04 -13.35 -3.70
C LYS A 119 24.07 -12.87 -2.64
N ALA A 120 24.15 -11.57 -2.36
CA ALA A 120 23.15 -10.88 -1.56
C ALA A 120 21.74 -11.02 -2.19
N PRO A 121 20.66 -10.97 -1.37
CA PRO A 121 19.30 -11.01 -1.87
C PRO A 121 19.05 -9.93 -2.94
N GLU A 122 18.30 -10.30 -3.98
CA GLU A 122 17.94 -9.41 -5.10
C GLU A 122 16.42 -9.38 -5.28
N ALA A 123 15.85 -8.18 -5.41
CA ALA A 123 14.42 -7.99 -5.66
C ALA A 123 14.00 -8.56 -7.03
N LYS A 124 12.82 -9.19 -7.10
CA LYS A 124 12.24 -9.74 -8.33
C LYS A 124 11.34 -8.73 -9.08
N CYS A 125 11.05 -7.59 -8.48
CA CYS A 125 10.27 -6.50 -9.07
C CYS A 125 10.77 -5.13 -8.60
N GLY A 126 10.32 -4.07 -9.27
CA GLY A 126 10.64 -2.69 -8.88
C GLY A 126 9.93 -2.28 -7.59
N LYS A 127 10.49 -1.30 -6.87
CA LYS A 127 9.94 -0.79 -5.61
C LYS A 127 8.47 -0.34 -5.74
N ALA A 128 8.16 0.47 -6.77
CA ALA A 128 6.80 0.91 -7.04
C ALA A 128 5.85 -0.24 -7.41
N GLU A 129 6.31 -1.21 -8.21
CA GLU A 129 5.50 -2.39 -8.56
C GLU A 129 5.17 -3.22 -7.31
N SER A 130 6.13 -3.38 -6.40
CA SER A 130 5.93 -4.03 -5.11
C SER A 130 4.88 -3.30 -4.26
N LEU A 131 5.00 -1.97 -4.13
CA LEU A 131 4.05 -1.15 -3.39
C LEU A 131 2.63 -1.25 -3.96
N LEU A 132 2.48 -1.08 -5.28
CA LEU A 132 1.18 -1.18 -5.96
C LEU A 132 0.57 -2.58 -5.84
N THR A 133 1.39 -3.63 -5.84
CA THR A 133 0.92 -5.01 -5.63
C THR A 133 0.30 -5.19 -4.24
N HIS A 134 0.92 -4.66 -3.19
CA HIS A 134 0.37 -4.74 -1.83
C HIS A 134 -0.90 -3.90 -1.68
N ILE A 135 -0.95 -2.71 -2.27
CA ILE A 135 -2.17 -1.88 -2.28
C ILE A 135 -3.32 -2.64 -2.93
N ARG A 136 -3.07 -3.27 -4.09
CA ARG A 136 -4.05 -4.12 -4.77
C ARG A 136 -4.58 -5.21 -3.85
N ASN A 137 -3.69 -5.94 -3.18
CA ASN A 137 -4.08 -7.06 -2.33
C ASN A 137 -4.86 -6.60 -1.10
N ALA A 138 -4.45 -5.51 -0.46
CA ALA A 138 -5.16 -4.92 0.67
C ALA A 138 -6.60 -4.55 0.28
N LEU A 139 -6.78 -3.88 -0.86
CA LEU A 139 -8.11 -3.55 -1.40
C LEU A 139 -8.93 -4.78 -1.75
N ALA A 140 -8.35 -5.73 -2.49
CA ALA A 140 -9.03 -6.95 -2.93
C ALA A 140 -9.45 -7.86 -1.77
N HIS A 141 -8.70 -7.86 -0.67
CA HIS A 141 -9.00 -8.65 0.53
C HIS A 141 -9.80 -7.89 1.59
N GLY A 142 -10.14 -6.62 1.35
CA GLY A 142 -10.88 -5.78 2.31
C GLY A 142 -10.11 -5.50 3.60
N ASN A 143 -8.77 -5.48 3.53
CA ASN A 143 -7.88 -5.17 4.64
C ASN A 143 -7.49 -3.69 4.60
N THR A 144 -8.51 -2.85 4.60
CA THR A 144 -8.42 -1.40 4.54
C THR A 144 -9.02 -0.76 5.79
N TYR A 145 -8.37 0.28 6.28
CA TYR A 145 -8.74 0.96 7.51
C TYR A 145 -8.69 2.47 7.29
N PHE A 146 -9.81 3.16 7.43
CA PHE A 146 -9.92 4.58 7.09
C PHE A 146 -10.14 5.40 8.35
N PHE A 147 -9.15 6.24 8.65
CA PHE A 147 -9.09 7.05 9.87
C PHE A 147 -9.81 8.38 9.70
N ASP A 148 -10.24 8.96 10.83
CA ASP A 148 -10.97 10.24 10.83
C ASP A 148 -10.06 11.44 10.47
N ASP A 149 -8.73 11.26 10.52
CA ASP A 149 -7.73 12.25 10.12
C ASP A 149 -7.46 12.30 8.61
N GLY A 150 -8.29 11.61 7.81
CA GLY A 150 -8.20 11.58 6.35
C GLY A 150 -7.18 10.58 5.79
N LYS A 151 -6.55 9.77 6.63
CA LYS A 151 -5.60 8.74 6.20
C LYS A 151 -6.23 7.37 6.06
N VAL A 152 -5.52 6.51 5.35
CA VAL A 152 -5.86 5.11 5.16
C VAL A 152 -4.67 4.24 5.54
N MET A 153 -4.93 3.18 6.28
CA MET A 153 -4.02 2.05 6.39
C MET A 153 -4.45 0.94 5.42
N LEU A 154 -3.50 0.43 4.64
CA LEU A 154 -3.65 -0.73 3.78
C LEU A 154 -2.78 -1.86 4.31
N GLU A 155 -3.38 -3.02 4.56
CA GLU A 155 -2.69 -4.20 5.08
C GLU A 155 -2.75 -5.35 4.08
N ASP A 156 -1.57 -5.87 3.70
CA ASP A 156 -1.47 -7.10 2.93
C ASP A 156 -1.01 -8.26 3.82
N LYS A 157 -1.55 -9.44 3.54
CA LYS A 157 -1.21 -10.70 4.21
C LYS A 157 -0.96 -11.78 3.17
N ASP A 158 0.00 -12.64 3.46
CA ASP A 158 0.18 -13.86 2.67
C ASP A 158 -0.94 -14.88 2.92
N SER A 159 -0.89 -16.01 2.22
CA SER A 159 -1.87 -17.10 2.36
C SER A 159 -1.88 -17.77 3.73
N GLN A 160 -0.86 -17.55 4.57
CA GLN A 160 -0.76 -18.04 5.94
C GLN A 160 -1.26 -17.00 6.96
N GLY A 161 -1.72 -15.83 6.49
CA GLY A 161 -2.22 -14.74 7.34
C GLY A 161 -1.11 -13.88 7.94
N LYS A 162 0.13 -14.03 7.50
CA LYS A 162 1.26 -13.22 7.95
C LYS A 162 1.27 -11.89 7.20
N ILE A 163 1.47 -10.80 7.95
CA ILE A 163 1.54 -9.44 7.39
C ILE A 163 2.76 -9.33 6.45
N THR A 164 2.50 -8.95 5.21
CA THR A 164 3.51 -8.69 4.17
C THR A 164 3.61 -7.20 3.82
N ALA A 165 2.59 -6.41 4.15
CA ALA A 165 2.64 -4.96 4.05
C ALA A 165 1.73 -4.28 5.07
N ARG A 166 2.19 -3.13 5.58
CA ARG A 166 1.34 -2.10 6.20
C ARG A 166 1.74 -0.74 5.67
N ILE A 167 0.77 -0.02 5.13
CA ILE A 167 0.97 1.26 4.45
C ILE A 167 -0.01 2.26 5.04
N ILE A 168 0.48 3.32 5.68
CA ILE A 168 -0.32 4.47 6.11
C ILE A 168 0.00 5.65 5.20
N VAL A 169 -0.98 6.14 4.46
CA VAL A 169 -0.87 7.33 3.61
C VAL A 169 -2.15 8.16 3.71
N LYS A 170 -2.14 9.39 3.20
CA LYS A 170 -3.37 10.15 3.02
C LYS A 170 -4.28 9.42 2.04
N LYS A 171 -5.58 9.48 2.23
CA LYS A 171 -6.54 8.94 1.25
C LYS A 171 -6.33 9.57 -0.13
N GLU A 172 -6.03 10.87 -0.15
CA GLU A 172 -5.77 11.65 -1.38
C GLU A 172 -4.57 11.11 -2.16
N THR A 173 -3.58 10.53 -1.48
CA THR A 173 -2.39 9.93 -2.10
C THR A 173 -2.76 8.82 -3.09
N LEU A 174 -3.87 8.11 -2.88
CA LEU A 174 -4.36 7.10 -3.84
C LEU A 174 -4.73 7.75 -5.19
N PHE A 175 -5.28 8.95 -5.19
CA PHE A 175 -5.55 9.67 -6.43
C PHE A 175 -4.29 10.33 -7.00
N ASP A 176 -3.42 10.85 -6.14
CA ASP A 176 -2.20 11.52 -6.56
C ASP A 176 -1.24 10.56 -7.27
N TRP A 177 -1.13 9.32 -6.79
CA TRP A 177 -0.38 8.28 -7.49
C TRP A 177 -1.00 7.89 -8.83
N ILE A 178 -2.33 7.86 -8.95
CA ILE A 178 -2.99 7.63 -10.25
C ILE A 178 -2.64 8.75 -11.22
N ARG A 179 -2.76 10.02 -10.79
CA ARG A 179 -2.42 11.19 -11.63
C ARG A 179 -0.94 11.22 -12.02
N LEU A 180 -0.06 10.82 -11.12
CA LEU A 180 1.38 10.76 -11.38
C LEU A 180 1.72 9.68 -12.41
N ILE A 181 1.03 8.54 -12.36
CA ILE A 181 1.28 7.41 -13.27
C ILE A 181 0.57 7.62 -14.61
N ASP A 182 -0.70 8.01 -14.61
CA ASP A 182 -1.50 8.35 -15.79
C ASP A 182 -1.44 9.86 -16.09
N PHE A 183 -0.23 10.42 -16.16
CA PHE A 183 0.00 11.87 -16.28
C PHE A 183 -0.51 12.49 -17.59
N GLU A 184 -0.67 11.66 -18.64
CA GLU A 184 -1.27 12.08 -19.91
C GLU A 184 -2.81 11.89 -19.92
N GLU A 185 -3.41 11.49 -18.79
CA GLU A 185 -4.83 11.20 -18.63
C GLU A 185 -5.38 10.24 -19.70
N ARG A 186 -4.64 9.17 -20.01
CA ARG A 186 -5.01 8.21 -21.04
C ARG A 186 -6.24 7.39 -20.63
N TYR A 187 -6.42 7.18 -19.33
CA TYR A 187 -7.46 6.30 -18.80
C TYR A 187 -8.33 6.98 -17.74
N TYR A 188 -7.79 7.93 -16.96
CA TYR A 188 -8.50 8.53 -15.84
C TYR A 188 -8.47 10.06 -15.87
N HIS A 189 -9.65 10.66 -15.95
CA HIS A 189 -9.85 12.10 -15.82
C HIS A 189 -10.27 12.44 -14.38
N ILE A 190 -9.30 12.75 -13.52
CA ILE A 190 -9.54 12.97 -12.09
C ILE A 190 -9.58 14.47 -11.79
N TYR A 191 -10.77 15.06 -11.80
CA TYR A 191 -10.98 16.47 -11.46
C TYR A 191 -10.46 16.80 -10.06
N ARG A 192 -9.75 17.92 -9.91
CA ARG A 192 -9.44 18.49 -8.59
C ARG A 192 -10.73 19.05 -8.00
N ARG A 193 -11.12 18.57 -6.82
CA ARG A 193 -12.06 19.30 -5.95
C ARG A 193 -11.27 20.19 -5.02
#